data_AF-A0A226HLA2-F1
#
_entry.id   AF-A0A226HLA2-F1
#
_cell.length_a   1.000
_cell.length_b   1.000
_cell.length_c   1.000
_cell.angle_alpha   90.00
_cell.angle_beta   90.00
_cell.angle_gamma   90.00
#
_symmetry.space_group_name_H-M   'P 1'
#
loop_
_entity.id
_entity.type
_entity.pdbx_description
1 polymer ?
#
loop_
_entity_poly.entity_id
_entity_poly.type
_entity_poly.pdbx_seq_one_letter_code
_entity_poly.pdbx_strand_id
1 'polypeptide(L)'
;MMVRKIILYTITTMLLIGCCYNGKVSEYGLPRRDIKKLEKPILYEKIDTLALYKLTSSFHINYLTNEYSYFEKNDDNVYPSTSYLKFYPNGKLGLFIIPKSDTLKLERSFFDPQRAKMGYYYIKDNVIKTRISTIGDCSLYLSNKKGEIKGDKIIIKDKRGYGNIYIKKYVPKIVLENWKPDW
;
A
#
# COMPACT_ATOMS: atom_id res chain seq x y z
N MET A 1 -41.96 -8.26 -30.71
CA MET A 1 -40.55 -8.12 -31.18
C MET A 1 -39.71 -7.17 -30.31
N MET A 2 -40.30 -6.15 -29.68
CA MET A 2 -39.59 -5.16 -28.84
C MET A 2 -39.08 -5.73 -27.49
N VAL A 3 -39.87 -6.62 -26.85
CA VAL A 3 -39.56 -7.22 -25.54
C VAL A 3 -38.30 -8.10 -25.59
N ARG A 4 -38.09 -8.87 -26.67
CA ARG A 4 -36.88 -9.69 -26.85
C ARG A 4 -35.61 -8.85 -26.97
N LYS A 5 -35.68 -7.67 -27.61
CA LYS A 5 -34.54 -6.74 -27.71
C LYS A 5 -34.19 -6.16 -26.33
N ILE A 6 -35.19 -5.75 -25.55
CA ILE A 6 -35.00 -5.20 -24.20
C ILE A 6 -34.35 -6.25 -23.27
N ILE A 7 -34.82 -7.49 -23.30
CA ILE A 7 -34.24 -8.60 -22.51
C ILE A 7 -32.77 -8.85 -22.91
N LEU A 8 -32.46 -8.85 -24.21
CA LEU A 8 -31.10 -9.04 -24.70
C LEU A 8 -30.16 -7.91 -24.24
N TYR A 9 -30.62 -6.66 -24.23
CA TYR A 9 -29.89 -5.50 -23.73
C TYR A 9 -29.66 -5.53 -22.21
N THR A 10 -30.63 -6.00 -21.42
CA THR A 10 -30.47 -6.18 -19.97
C THR A 10 -29.50 -7.32 -19.61
N ILE A 11 -29.46 -8.40 -20.40
CA ILE A 11 -28.52 -9.51 -20.18
C ILE A 11 -27.09 -9.10 -20.56
N THR A 12 -26.90 -8.34 -21.65
CA THR A 12 -25.57 -7.83 -22.04
C THR A 12 -25.01 -6.80 -21.07
N THR A 13 -25.86 -5.96 -20.46
CA THR A 13 -25.42 -5.03 -19.41
C THR A 13 -25.08 -5.75 -18.09
N MET A 14 -25.79 -6.82 -17.72
CA MET A 14 -25.43 -7.64 -16.55
C MET A 14 -24.13 -8.45 -16.75
N LEU A 15 -23.84 -8.92 -17.98
CA LEU A 15 -22.59 -9.62 -18.29
C LEU A 15 -21.34 -8.73 -18.18
N LEU A 16 -21.49 -7.41 -18.36
CA LEU A 16 -20.38 -6.45 -18.20
C LEU A 16 -20.06 -6.14 -16.72
N ILE A 17 -21.02 -6.34 -15.81
CA ILE A 17 -20.83 -6.12 -14.36
C ILE A 17 -20.15 -7.34 -13.70
N GLY A 18 -20.17 -8.49 -14.36
CA GLY A 18 -19.57 -9.75 -13.88
C GLY A 18 -18.04 -9.84 -13.93
N CYS A 19 -17.35 -8.84 -14.49
CA CYS A 19 -15.89 -8.86 -14.67
C CYS A 19 -15.11 -8.10 -13.58
N CYS A 20 -15.78 -7.58 -12.55
CA CYS A 20 -15.15 -6.82 -11.47
C CYS A 20 -14.92 -7.62 -10.19
N TYR A 21 -13.88 -7.23 -9.44
CA TYR A 21 -13.48 -7.86 -8.20
C TYR A 21 -14.66 -7.96 -7.24
N ASN A 22 -15.04 -9.19 -6.91
CA ASN A 22 -16.20 -9.53 -6.09
C ASN A 22 -15.79 -10.12 -4.72
N GLY A 23 -14.52 -9.99 -4.34
CA GLY A 23 -14.04 -10.46 -3.04
C GLY A 23 -14.39 -9.49 -1.90
N LYS A 24 -14.16 -9.93 -0.65
CA LYS A 24 -14.40 -9.12 0.54
C LYS A 24 -13.62 -7.80 0.46
N VAL A 25 -14.28 -6.70 0.79
CA VAL A 25 -13.68 -5.36 0.92
C VAL A 25 -13.99 -4.76 2.29
N SER A 26 -13.17 -3.79 2.72
CA SER A 26 -13.49 -2.89 3.83
C SER A 26 -14.60 -1.91 3.45
N GLU A 27 -15.11 -1.14 4.41
CA GLU A 27 -16.05 -0.02 4.13
C GLU A 27 -15.46 1.03 3.17
N TYR A 28 -14.13 1.17 3.13
CA TYR A 28 -13.41 2.03 2.19
C TYR A 28 -13.10 1.40 0.82
N GLY A 29 -13.70 0.26 0.47
CA GLY A 29 -13.50 -0.41 -0.82
C GLY A 29 -12.12 -1.04 -1.02
N LEU A 30 -11.35 -1.25 0.04
CA LEU A 30 -10.02 -1.87 -0.03
C LEU A 30 -10.14 -3.39 0.11
N PRO A 31 -9.34 -4.18 -0.61
CA PRO A 31 -9.46 -5.64 -0.56
C PRO A 31 -9.17 -6.18 0.85
N ARG A 32 -9.95 -7.17 1.25
CA ARG A 32 -9.87 -7.92 2.52
C ARG A 32 -9.90 -9.43 2.30
N ARG A 33 -9.62 -9.87 1.07
CA ARG A 33 -9.34 -11.28 0.77
C ARG A 33 -7.94 -11.62 1.29
N ASP A 34 -7.84 -12.64 2.12
CA ASP A 34 -6.56 -13.14 2.63
C ASP A 34 -5.52 -13.34 1.52
N ILE A 35 -4.31 -12.85 1.78
CA ILE A 35 -3.16 -13.02 0.90
C ILE A 35 -2.09 -13.81 1.63
N LYS A 36 -1.35 -14.63 0.88
CA LYS A 36 -0.27 -15.44 1.45
C LYS A 36 0.73 -14.54 2.17
N LYS A 37 1.01 -14.85 3.44
CA LYS A 37 2.05 -14.18 4.25
C LYS A 37 3.43 -14.37 3.63
N LEU A 38 4.36 -13.49 3.97
CA LEU A 38 5.76 -13.71 3.66
C LEU A 38 6.35 -14.58 4.78
N GLU A 39 6.92 -15.74 4.44
CA GLU A 39 7.41 -16.71 5.43
C GLU A 39 8.79 -16.28 5.99
N LYS A 40 8.91 -16.33 7.34
CA LYS A 40 10.01 -16.06 8.32
C LYS A 40 11.40 -15.55 7.82
N PRO A 41 12.11 -14.61 8.51
CA PRO A 41 11.93 -14.13 9.90
C PRO A 41 11.66 -12.62 10.04
N ILE A 42 11.38 -12.18 11.27
CA ILE A 42 11.26 -10.77 11.69
C ILE A 42 12.17 -10.57 12.90
N LEU A 43 13.19 -9.72 12.75
CA LEU A 43 13.95 -9.11 13.85
C LEU A 43 13.36 -7.71 14.05
N TYR A 44 12.50 -7.53 15.05
CA TYR A 44 11.78 -6.26 15.28
C TYR A 44 12.70 -5.06 15.54
N GLU A 45 13.94 -5.30 15.96
CA GLU A 45 14.94 -4.27 16.25
C GLU A 45 15.31 -3.39 15.05
N LYS A 46 15.06 -3.86 13.82
CA LYS A 46 15.43 -3.12 12.60
C LYS A 46 14.34 -2.19 12.08
N ILE A 47 13.13 -2.23 12.62
CA ILE A 47 12.03 -1.38 12.17
C ILE A 47 11.21 -0.87 13.34
N ASP A 48 10.93 0.42 13.33
CA ASP A 48 10.13 1.03 14.38
C ASP A 48 8.64 0.78 14.11
N THR A 49 8.08 -0.19 14.83
CA THR A 49 6.65 -0.52 14.75
C THR A 49 5.76 0.48 15.49
N LEU A 50 6.32 1.53 16.11
CA LEU A 50 5.58 2.64 16.71
C LEU A 50 5.69 3.93 15.89
N ALA A 51 6.35 3.88 14.72
CA ALA A 51 6.46 5.01 13.80
C ALA A 51 5.63 4.83 12.52
N LEU A 52 5.51 5.92 11.76
CA LEU A 52 5.09 5.90 10.36
C LEU A 52 6.29 6.12 9.46
N TYR A 53 6.16 5.70 8.21
CA TYR A 53 7.14 6.00 7.17
C TYR A 53 6.42 6.72 6.01
N LYS A 54 6.67 8.03 5.84
CA LYS A 54 6.07 8.88 4.79
C LYS A 54 6.78 8.62 3.47
N LEU A 55 6.03 8.40 2.40
CA LEU A 55 6.57 8.39 1.03
C LEU A 55 7.07 9.80 0.70
N THR A 56 8.37 9.94 0.42
CA THR A 56 8.96 11.24 0.06
C THR A 56 9.32 11.32 -1.41
N SER A 57 9.64 10.18 -2.04
CA SER A 57 10.13 10.19 -3.41
C SER A 57 9.89 8.85 -4.09
N SER A 58 9.78 8.89 -5.42
CA SER A 58 9.76 7.71 -6.27
C SER A 58 10.96 7.74 -7.22
N PHE A 59 11.38 6.59 -7.71
CA PHE A 59 12.50 6.50 -8.63
C PHE A 59 12.31 5.35 -9.62
N HIS A 60 13.05 5.40 -10.71
CA HIS A 60 13.15 4.32 -11.69
C HIS A 60 14.62 4.09 -12.05
N ILE A 61 15.01 2.81 -12.07
CA ILE A 61 16.32 2.37 -12.53
C ILE A 61 16.13 1.67 -13.86
N ASN A 62 16.71 2.22 -14.93
CA ASN A 62 16.80 1.49 -16.18
C ASN A 62 17.97 0.50 -16.08
N TYR A 63 17.68 -0.80 -15.94
CA TYR A 63 18.73 -1.81 -15.79
C TYR A 63 19.55 -2.07 -17.07
N LEU A 64 19.08 -1.61 -18.24
CA LEU A 64 19.83 -1.74 -19.49
C LEU A 64 20.91 -0.65 -19.61
N THR A 65 20.57 0.59 -19.23
CA THR A 65 21.46 1.76 -19.33
C THR A 65 22.14 2.12 -18.00
N ASN A 66 21.71 1.50 -16.89
CA ASN A 66 22.03 1.89 -15.51
C ASN A 66 21.68 3.35 -15.15
N GLU A 67 20.82 4.00 -15.93
CA GLU A 67 20.35 5.35 -15.65
C GLU A 67 19.36 5.38 -14.50
N TYR A 68 19.41 6.46 -13.73
CA TYR A 68 18.58 6.66 -12.55
C TYR A 68 17.73 7.91 -12.72
N SER A 69 16.41 7.74 -12.66
CA SER A 69 15.46 8.85 -12.65
C SER A 69 14.82 8.98 -11.27
N TYR A 70 14.83 10.20 -10.72
CA TYR A 70 14.30 10.51 -9.41
C TYR A 70 13.15 11.51 -9.50
N PHE A 71 12.10 11.26 -8.74
CA PHE A 71 10.91 12.09 -8.69
C PHE A 71 10.61 12.40 -7.23
N GLU A 72 10.88 13.64 -6.84
CA GLU A 72 10.47 14.11 -5.52
C GLU A 72 8.95 14.22 -5.45
N LYS A 73 8.40 13.67 -4.37
CA LYS A 73 7.01 13.88 -3.98
C LYS A 73 7.01 14.90 -2.86
N ASN A 74 7.41 16.12 -3.20
CA ASN A 74 7.21 17.28 -2.36
C ASN A 74 5.71 17.64 -2.28
N ASP A 75 5.38 18.57 -1.38
CA ASP A 75 4.00 18.98 -1.16
C ASP A 75 3.40 19.67 -2.42
N ASP A 76 4.24 20.17 -3.33
CA ASP A 76 3.84 20.78 -4.61
C ASP A 76 3.60 19.78 -5.76
N ASN A 77 3.87 18.48 -5.56
CA ASN A 77 3.60 17.45 -6.58
C ASN A 77 2.08 17.35 -6.87
N VAL A 78 1.69 17.23 -8.15
CA VAL A 78 0.30 17.16 -8.63
C VAL A 78 -0.55 16.08 -7.93
N TYR A 79 0.06 15.01 -7.44
CA TYR A 79 -0.70 13.96 -6.75
C TYR A 79 -1.36 14.46 -5.46
N PRO A 80 -2.69 14.36 -5.31
CA PRO A 80 -3.44 15.00 -4.22
C PRO A 80 -3.34 14.26 -2.88
N SER A 81 -2.51 13.21 -2.79
CA SER A 81 -2.39 12.37 -1.59
C SER A 81 -0.95 11.98 -1.29
N THR A 82 -0.71 11.67 -0.02
CA THR A 82 0.55 11.14 0.50
C THR A 82 0.34 9.71 0.97
N SER A 83 1.29 8.84 0.64
CA SER A 83 1.33 7.46 1.14
C SER A 83 2.12 7.36 2.44
N TYR A 84 1.62 6.60 3.40
CA TYR A 84 2.31 6.25 4.64
C TYR A 84 2.32 4.74 4.83
N LEU A 85 3.48 4.19 5.22
CA LEU A 85 3.59 2.81 5.67
C LEU A 85 3.56 2.76 7.20
N LYS A 86 2.79 1.81 7.74
CA LYS A 86 2.81 1.44 9.15
C LYS A 86 3.14 -0.04 9.29
N PHE A 87 4.21 -0.33 10.00
CA PHE A 87 4.63 -1.69 10.32
C PHE A 87 4.06 -2.09 11.67
N TYR A 88 3.54 -3.32 11.76
CA TYR A 88 2.93 -3.86 12.98
C TYR A 88 3.76 -5.03 13.53
N PRO A 89 3.82 -5.19 14.87
CA PRO A 89 4.36 -6.40 15.47
C PRO A 89 3.51 -7.58 14.99
N ASN A 90 4.13 -8.61 14.40
CA ASN A 90 3.56 -9.79 13.67
C ASN A 90 3.77 -9.83 12.15
N GLY A 91 4.48 -8.86 11.56
CA GLY A 91 4.78 -8.90 10.12
C GLY A 91 3.67 -8.36 9.22
N LYS A 92 2.64 -7.75 9.79
CA LYS A 92 1.60 -7.05 9.01
C LYS A 92 2.04 -5.63 8.67
N LEU A 93 1.60 -5.15 7.51
CA LEU A 93 1.94 -3.85 6.94
C LEU A 93 0.68 -3.16 6.45
N GLY A 94 0.42 -1.95 6.95
CA GLY A 94 -0.62 -1.08 6.39
C GLY A 94 -0.02 -0.03 5.47
N LEU A 95 -0.57 0.13 4.28
CA LEU A 95 -0.31 1.28 3.40
C LEU A 95 -1.54 2.19 3.41
N PHE A 96 -1.38 3.38 3.98
CA PHE A 96 -2.39 4.41 4.08
C PHE A 96 -2.18 5.46 2.99
N ILE A 97 -3.26 5.92 2.37
CA ILE A 97 -3.24 6.99 1.38
C ILE A 97 -4.10 8.11 1.95
N ILE A 98 -3.46 9.21 2.35
CA ILE A 98 -4.11 10.31 3.04
C ILE A 98 -4.06 11.55 2.12
N PRO A 99 -5.19 12.25 1.91
CA PRO A 99 -5.20 13.51 1.16
C PRO A 99 -4.18 14.51 1.71
N LYS A 100 -3.48 15.25 0.85
CA LYS A 100 -2.46 16.20 1.28
C LYS A 100 -3.01 17.26 2.24
N SER A 101 -4.24 17.72 2.01
CA SER A 101 -4.99 18.63 2.89
C SER A 101 -5.01 18.17 4.35
N ASP A 102 -5.06 16.85 4.55
CA ASP A 102 -5.25 16.24 5.86
C ASP A 102 -3.90 15.89 6.52
N THR A 103 -2.79 16.03 5.79
CA THR A 103 -1.45 15.64 6.31
C THR A 103 -0.84 16.66 7.26
N LEU A 104 -1.39 17.88 7.33
CA LEU A 104 -0.98 18.92 8.28
C LEU A 104 -1.32 18.51 9.72
N LYS A 105 -2.42 17.79 9.91
CA LYS A 105 -2.87 17.29 11.21
C LYS A 105 -3.29 15.83 11.07
N LEU A 106 -2.34 14.92 11.30
CA LEU A 106 -2.58 13.49 11.22
C LEU A 106 -3.44 13.01 12.39
N GLU A 107 -4.71 12.74 12.11
CA GLU A 107 -5.66 12.23 13.10
C GLU A 107 -5.53 10.71 13.28
N ARG A 108 -5.88 10.23 14.48
CA ARG A 108 -5.86 8.79 14.81
C ARG A 108 -6.71 7.97 13.83
N SER A 109 -7.89 8.46 13.46
CA SER A 109 -8.84 7.83 12.52
C SER A 109 -8.27 7.59 11.12
N PHE A 110 -7.19 8.29 10.74
CA PHE A 110 -6.54 8.09 9.45
C PHE A 110 -5.75 6.77 9.40
N PHE A 111 -5.43 6.23 10.57
CA PHE A 111 -4.66 4.99 10.72
C PHE A 111 -5.52 3.80 11.15
N ASP A 112 -6.86 3.91 11.03
CA ASP A 112 -7.75 2.77 11.14
C ASP A 112 -7.36 1.70 10.11
N PRO A 113 -7.04 0.45 10.52
CA PRO A 113 -6.68 -0.62 9.61
C PRO A 113 -7.66 -0.83 8.45
N GLN A 114 -8.95 -0.55 8.61
CA GLN A 114 -9.94 -0.62 7.53
C GLN A 114 -9.62 0.34 6.36
N ARG A 115 -8.90 1.42 6.62
CA ARG A 115 -8.43 2.41 5.61
C ARG A 115 -7.10 2.05 4.97
N ALA A 116 -6.44 0.99 5.46
CA ALA A 116 -5.17 0.54 4.91
C ALA A 116 -5.36 -0.42 3.74
N LYS A 117 -4.50 -0.28 2.72
CA LYS A 117 -4.17 -1.41 1.86
C LYS A 117 -3.42 -2.42 2.71
N MET A 118 -4.00 -3.61 2.84
CA MET A 118 -3.44 -4.67 3.65
C MET A 118 -2.17 -5.25 3.03
N GLY A 119 -1.27 -5.70 3.88
CA GLY A 119 -0.01 -6.25 3.44
C GLY A 119 0.74 -6.98 4.53
N TYR A 120 1.84 -7.57 4.09
CA TYR A 120 2.80 -8.28 4.90
C TYR A 120 4.21 -7.80 4.59
N TYR A 121 5.07 -7.84 5.58
CA TYR A 121 6.49 -7.57 5.44
C TYR A 121 7.31 -8.64 6.16
N TYR A 122 8.55 -8.78 5.74
CA TYR A 122 9.56 -9.52 6.49
C TYR A 122 10.92 -8.83 6.34
N ILE A 123 11.81 -9.04 7.30
CA ILE A 123 13.16 -8.45 7.30
C ILE A 123 14.19 -9.54 7.59
N LYS A 124 15.19 -9.64 6.73
CA LYS A 124 16.37 -10.51 6.92
C LYS A 124 17.61 -9.77 6.44
N ASP A 125 18.67 -9.69 7.25
CA ASP A 125 19.96 -9.09 6.86
C ASP A 125 19.82 -7.68 6.25
N ASN A 126 19.04 -6.79 6.92
CA ASN A 126 18.64 -5.44 6.46
C ASN A 126 17.83 -5.38 5.14
N VAL A 127 17.56 -6.52 4.53
CA VAL A 127 16.67 -6.63 3.38
C VAL A 127 15.24 -6.71 3.87
N ILE A 128 14.43 -5.74 3.45
CA ILE A 128 12.97 -5.80 3.63
C ILE A 128 12.32 -6.36 2.37
N LYS A 129 11.33 -7.22 2.52
CA LYS A 129 10.37 -7.48 1.44
C LYS A 129 8.97 -7.16 1.90
N THR A 130 8.15 -6.68 0.99
CA THR A 130 6.77 -6.31 1.23
C THR A 130 5.87 -6.96 0.19
N ARG A 131 4.66 -7.35 0.61
CA ARG A 131 3.57 -7.78 -0.25
C ARG A 131 2.33 -7.00 0.16
N ILE A 132 1.79 -6.17 -0.74
CA ILE A 132 0.61 -5.35 -0.48
C ILE A 132 -0.45 -5.68 -1.52
N SER A 133 -1.69 -5.89 -1.09
CA SER A 133 -2.81 -6.06 -2.02
C SER A 133 -3.47 -4.73 -2.36
N THR A 134 -3.90 -4.61 -3.62
CA THR A 134 -4.73 -3.50 -4.08
C THR A 134 -5.74 -4.04 -5.10
N ILE A 135 -6.87 -3.35 -5.23
CA ILE A 135 -7.73 -3.51 -6.40
C ILE A 135 -7.28 -2.46 -7.42
N GLY A 136 -7.22 -2.84 -8.69
CA GLY A 136 -7.00 -1.96 -9.84
C GLY A 136 -7.61 -2.63 -11.06
N ASP A 137 -8.12 -1.87 -12.02
CA ASP A 137 -8.76 -2.40 -13.24
C ASP A 137 -9.68 -3.59 -12.95
N CYS A 138 -10.50 -3.44 -11.90
CA CYS A 138 -11.44 -4.46 -11.47
C CYS A 138 -10.84 -5.82 -11.02
N SER A 139 -9.53 -5.89 -10.79
CA SER A 139 -8.78 -7.10 -10.41
C SER A 139 -7.98 -6.91 -9.11
N LEU A 140 -7.77 -8.02 -8.38
CA LEU A 140 -6.89 -8.03 -7.22
C LEU A 140 -5.42 -8.16 -7.67
N TYR A 141 -4.60 -7.18 -7.32
CA TYR A 141 -3.16 -7.18 -7.58
C TYR A 141 -2.37 -7.33 -6.28
N LEU A 142 -1.27 -8.09 -6.37
CA LEU A 142 -0.28 -8.22 -5.29
C LEU A 142 1.02 -7.53 -5.68
N SER A 143 1.30 -6.38 -5.05
CA SER A 143 2.56 -5.67 -5.22
C SER A 143 3.63 -6.30 -4.33
N ASN A 144 4.54 -7.05 -4.94
CA ASN A 144 5.70 -7.63 -4.26
C ASN A 144 6.93 -6.74 -4.50
N LYS A 145 7.52 -6.21 -3.43
CA LYS A 145 8.72 -5.37 -3.50
C LYS A 145 9.81 -5.88 -2.58
N LYS A 146 11.07 -5.56 -2.93
CA LYS A 146 12.27 -5.82 -2.13
C LYS A 146 12.98 -4.49 -1.92
N GLY A 147 13.62 -4.35 -0.78
CA GLY A 147 14.30 -3.13 -0.42
C GLY A 147 15.33 -3.30 0.67
N GLU A 148 15.77 -2.17 1.18
CA GLU A 148 16.75 -2.03 2.23
C GLU A 148 16.29 -1.01 3.27
N ILE A 149 16.71 -1.22 4.51
CA ILE A 149 16.52 -0.28 5.62
C ILE A 149 17.87 0.38 5.92
N LYS A 150 17.88 1.71 5.92
CA LYS A 150 19.07 2.55 6.16
C LYS A 150 18.72 3.62 7.20
N GLY A 151 18.89 3.29 8.47
CA GLY A 151 18.46 4.14 9.59
C GLY A 151 16.96 4.42 9.52
N ASP A 152 16.59 5.70 9.43
CA ASP A 152 15.20 6.16 9.34
C ASP A 152 14.61 6.08 7.92
N LYS A 153 15.36 5.57 6.95
CA LYS A 153 14.94 5.47 5.54
C LYS A 153 14.67 4.03 5.14
N ILE A 154 13.58 3.83 4.40
CA ILE A 154 13.25 2.56 3.74
C ILE A 154 13.19 2.80 2.23
N ILE A 155 13.98 2.03 1.48
CA ILE A 155 14.00 2.10 0.02
C ILE A 155 13.46 0.78 -0.49
N ILE A 156 12.28 0.78 -1.14
CA ILE A 156 11.68 -0.43 -1.71
C ILE A 156 11.45 -0.26 -3.21
N LYS A 157 11.71 -1.32 -3.98
CA LYS A 157 11.48 -1.36 -5.43
C LYS A 157 10.89 -2.69 -5.89
N ASP A 158 10.24 -2.65 -7.03
CA ASP A 158 9.82 -3.85 -7.74
C ASP A 158 10.97 -4.43 -8.59
N LYS A 159 10.68 -5.54 -9.28
CA LYS A 159 11.64 -6.21 -10.16
C LYS A 159 12.01 -5.40 -11.41
N ARG A 160 11.17 -4.44 -11.79
CA ARG A 160 11.35 -3.59 -12.97
C ARG A 160 12.17 -2.34 -12.69
N GLY A 161 12.53 -2.10 -11.42
CA GLY A 161 13.36 -0.97 -11.03
C GLY A 161 12.56 0.25 -10.58
N TYR A 162 11.22 0.17 -10.56
CA TYR A 162 10.37 1.22 -10.00
C TYR A 162 10.36 1.12 -8.47
N GLY A 163 10.75 2.21 -7.82
CA GLY A 163 10.92 2.24 -6.39
C GLY A 163 10.39 3.49 -5.73
N ASN A 164 10.36 3.41 -4.41
CA ASN A 164 9.87 4.42 -3.50
C ASN A 164 10.84 4.54 -2.34
N ILE A 165 11.06 5.77 -1.89
CA ILE A 165 11.80 6.09 -0.68
C ILE A 165 10.80 6.57 0.36
N TYR A 166 10.83 5.94 1.53
CA TYR A 166 10.05 6.33 2.69
C TYR A 166 10.97 6.77 3.82
N ILE A 167 10.60 7.84 4.50
CA ILE A 167 11.35 8.39 5.64
C ILE A 167 10.48 8.29 6.89
N LYS A 168 11.08 7.85 8.00
CA LYS A 168 10.44 7.76 9.31
C LYS A 168 9.88 9.13 9.68
N LYS A 169 8.61 9.16 10.06
CA LYS A 169 7.92 10.33 10.59
C LYS A 169 7.42 10.00 11.99
N TYR A 170 7.89 10.77 12.95
CA TYR A 170 7.37 10.72 14.31
C TYR A 170 5.98 11.36 14.34
N VAL A 171 5.05 10.65 14.98
CA VAL A 171 3.72 11.16 15.33
C VAL A 171 3.45 10.77 16.79
N PRO A 172 2.57 11.50 17.49
CA PRO A 172 2.26 11.16 18.88
C PRO A 172 1.82 9.70 19.01
N LYS A 173 2.31 9.01 20.03
CA LYS A 173 2.04 7.58 20.25
C LYS A 173 0.54 7.27 20.25
N ILE A 174 -0.27 8.14 20.84
CA ILE A 174 -1.73 8.07 20.90
C ILE A 174 -2.40 8.00 19.51
N VAL A 175 -1.74 8.45 18.44
CA VAL A 175 -2.25 8.37 17.06
C VAL A 175 -2.12 6.95 16.51
N LEU A 176 -1.10 6.19 16.94
CA LEU A 176 -0.71 4.91 16.33
C LEU A 176 -0.90 3.68 17.23
N GLU A 177 -0.93 3.85 18.54
CA GLU A 177 -0.99 2.72 19.46
C GLU A 177 -2.34 1.99 19.41
N ASN A 178 -2.33 0.71 19.80
CA ASN A 178 -3.53 -0.14 19.94
C ASN A 178 -4.31 -0.42 18.64
N TRP A 179 -3.83 0.00 17.47
CA TRP A 179 -4.39 -0.44 16.20
C TRP A 179 -4.04 -1.91 15.94
N LYS A 180 -5.06 -2.73 15.68
CA LYS A 180 -4.92 -4.16 15.34
C LYS A 180 -5.38 -4.39 13.90
N PRO A 181 -4.47 -4.73 12.98
CA PRO A 181 -4.87 -5.04 11.61
C PRO A 181 -5.87 -6.20 11.54
N ASP A 182 -6.91 -6.02 10.73
CA ASP A 182 -8.06 -6.91 10.55
C ASP A 182 -7.82 -8.06 9.56
N TRP A 183 -6.61 -8.18 8.99
CA TRP A 183 -6.16 -9.24 8.07
C TRP A 183 -5.02 -10.08 8.60
#